data_AF-A0A9W7FUY2-F1
#
_entry.id   AF-A0A9W7FUY2-F1
#
_cell.length_a   1.000
_cell.length_b   1.000
_cell.length_c   1.000
_cell.angle_alpha   90.00
_cell.angle_beta   90.00
_cell.angle_gamma   90.00
#
_symmetry.space_group_name_H-M   'P 1'
#
loop_
_entity.id
_entity.type
_entity.pdbx_description
1 polymer ?
#
loop_
_entity_poly.entity_id
_entity_poly.type
_entity_poly.pdbx_seq_one_letter_code
_entity_poly.pdbx_strand_id
1 'polypeptide(L)'
;MVNRTRLDCGIGSAGGMDRALGIAKEHTERREAFGSPLCDQPLMSHLLLDLTLESKASTLLTLRLSRTLDPLSPGPGCSKSLSRIGVPAMKFFVTKRQPNFVYECMEILGGNGYTESWPMARLFRGSPLNSIWEGSGNVVALDVVRTIRGSGGKNSFKALEDNMEGVKGLDKNLDKHWEITLDMMERLASDTTDQAVAEFYGGKSRLISLLGCRGLRWLEGGWGILWRTMRRACLLQAGLGKGRRGKLTLIEAYMGTL
;
A
#
# COMPACT_ATOMS: atom_id res chain seq x y z
N MET A 1 -19.88 -9.88 9.25
CA MET A 1 -20.35 -8.99 8.16
C MET A 1 -19.25 -7.98 7.80
N VAL A 2 -19.14 -6.84 8.49
CA VAL A 2 -18.25 -5.68 8.19
C VAL A 2 -16.81 -6.01 7.70
N ASN A 3 -16.10 -7.00 8.27
CA ASN A 3 -14.75 -7.32 7.79
C ASN A 3 -14.71 -7.89 6.34
N ARG A 4 -15.80 -8.49 5.83
CA ARG A 4 -15.84 -8.93 4.42
C ARG A 4 -16.03 -7.73 3.49
N THR A 5 -17.05 -6.91 3.72
CA THR A 5 -17.30 -5.70 2.92
C THR A 5 -16.13 -4.69 2.95
N ARG A 6 -15.40 -4.58 4.07
CA ARG A 6 -14.13 -3.83 4.15
C ARG A 6 -12.99 -4.46 3.34
N LEU A 7 -12.89 -5.79 3.28
CA LEU A 7 -11.94 -6.48 2.41
C LEU A 7 -12.29 -6.24 0.94
N ASP A 8 -13.57 -6.33 0.58
CA ASP A 8 -14.07 -6.10 -0.78
C ASP A 8 -13.75 -4.68 -1.27
N CYS A 9 -13.92 -3.67 -0.40
CA CYS A 9 -13.46 -2.29 -0.67
C CYS A 9 -11.95 -2.22 -0.93
N GLY A 10 -11.14 -2.95 -0.17
CA GLY A 10 -9.70 -3.03 -0.35
C GLY A 10 -9.30 -3.65 -1.68
N ILE A 11 -9.86 -4.82 -2.01
CA ILE A 11 -9.63 -5.54 -3.26
C ILE A 11 -10.05 -4.69 -4.46
N GLY A 12 -11.23 -4.09 -4.43
CA GLY A 12 -11.72 -3.19 -5.49
C GLY A 12 -10.83 -1.96 -5.70
N SER A 13 -10.27 -1.41 -4.61
CA SER A 13 -9.32 -0.30 -4.70
C SER A 13 -7.95 -0.72 -5.24
N ALA A 14 -7.41 -1.87 -4.82
CA ALA A 14 -6.15 -2.41 -5.34
C ALA A 14 -6.23 -2.74 -6.84
N GLY A 15 -7.32 -3.40 -7.27
CA GLY A 15 -7.57 -3.66 -8.69
C GLY A 15 -7.78 -2.37 -9.50
N GLY A 16 -8.40 -1.34 -8.91
CA GLY A 16 -8.50 -0.01 -9.50
C GLY A 16 -7.14 0.69 -9.68
N MET A 17 -6.20 0.49 -8.74
CA MET A 17 -4.82 0.98 -8.85
C MET A 17 -4.06 0.25 -9.96
N ASP A 18 -4.08 -1.09 -9.98
CA ASP A 18 -3.40 -1.89 -11.01
C ASP A 18 -3.94 -1.57 -12.43
N ARG A 19 -5.27 -1.40 -12.58
CA ARG A 19 -5.87 -0.99 -13.85
C ARG A 19 -5.43 0.41 -14.31
N ALA A 20 -5.35 1.39 -13.41
CA ALA A 20 -4.87 2.72 -13.73
C ALA A 20 -3.38 2.71 -14.11
N LEU A 21 -2.56 1.96 -13.37
CA LEU A 21 -1.14 1.77 -13.68
C LEU A 21 -0.93 1.11 -15.04
N GLY A 22 -1.72 0.10 -15.41
CA GLY A 22 -1.64 -0.55 -16.73
C GLY A 22 -1.85 0.44 -17.88
N ILE A 23 -2.87 1.30 -17.76
CA ILE A 23 -3.16 2.36 -18.74
C ILE A 23 -2.02 3.40 -18.78
N ALA A 24 -1.45 3.77 -17.64
CA ALA A 24 -0.33 4.70 -17.54
C ALA A 24 0.96 4.15 -18.18
N LYS A 25 1.34 2.89 -17.87
CA LYS A 25 2.46 2.19 -18.51
C LYS A 25 2.28 2.15 -20.02
N GLU A 26 1.14 1.67 -20.49
CA GLU A 26 0.78 1.56 -21.91
C GLU A 26 0.86 2.92 -22.64
N HIS A 27 0.48 4.02 -21.99
CA HIS A 27 0.67 5.36 -22.53
C HIS A 27 2.16 5.71 -22.66
N THR A 28 2.94 5.50 -21.60
CA THR A 28 4.37 5.89 -21.57
C THR A 28 5.28 5.09 -22.52
N GLU A 29 4.90 3.86 -22.89
CA GLU A 29 5.61 3.07 -23.90
C GLU A 29 5.43 3.61 -25.33
N ARG A 30 4.33 4.33 -25.61
CA ARG A 30 3.97 4.82 -26.95
C ARG A 30 4.10 6.33 -27.10
N ARG A 31 4.04 7.09 -26.01
CA ARG A 31 4.22 8.53 -26.02
C ARG A 31 5.71 8.85 -26.02
N GLU A 32 6.21 9.50 -27.08
CA GLU A 32 7.56 10.06 -27.06
C GLU A 32 7.58 11.48 -26.47
N ALA A 33 8.67 11.79 -25.78
CA ALA A 33 9.01 13.12 -25.26
C ALA A 33 10.54 13.24 -25.15
N PHE A 34 11.10 14.42 -25.42
CA PHE A 34 12.53 14.71 -25.33
C PHE A 34 13.45 13.68 -26.03
N GLY A 35 13.02 13.15 -27.19
CA GLY A 35 13.81 12.25 -28.04
C GLY A 35 13.75 10.75 -27.69
N SER A 36 12.88 10.32 -26.77
CA SER A 36 12.67 8.90 -26.47
C SER A 36 11.24 8.60 -25.99
N PRO A 37 10.83 7.32 -25.90
CA PRO A 37 9.61 6.93 -25.20
C PRO A 37 9.60 7.45 -23.75
N LEU A 38 8.45 7.93 -23.29
CA LEU A 38 8.29 8.55 -21.99
C LEU A 38 8.60 7.58 -20.84
N CYS A 39 8.48 6.27 -21.04
CA CYS A 39 8.93 5.25 -20.07
C CYS A 39 10.46 5.20 -19.87
N ASP A 40 11.26 5.59 -20.88
CA ASP A 40 12.72 5.67 -20.82
C ASP A 40 13.21 6.97 -20.15
N GLN A 41 12.33 7.95 -19.93
CA GLN A 41 12.70 9.25 -19.32
C GLN A 41 12.94 9.11 -17.81
N PRO A 42 14.13 9.48 -17.27
CA PRO A 42 14.54 9.10 -15.90
C PRO A 42 13.59 9.50 -14.77
N LEU A 43 12.84 10.60 -14.89
CA LEU A 43 11.84 11.00 -13.89
C LEU A 43 10.58 10.11 -13.96
N MET A 44 10.16 9.76 -15.17
CA MET A 44 9.00 8.89 -15.39
C MET A 44 9.32 7.43 -15.04
N SER A 45 10.51 6.92 -15.39
CA SER A 45 10.90 5.55 -15.01
C SER A 45 10.90 5.35 -13.49
N HIS A 46 11.24 6.39 -12.72
CA HIS A 46 11.09 6.39 -11.26
C HIS A 46 9.63 6.42 -10.81
N LEU A 47 8.78 7.29 -11.36
CA LEU A 47 7.36 7.34 -11.01
C LEU A 47 6.63 6.02 -11.34
N LEU A 48 6.94 5.39 -12.47
CA LEU A 48 6.37 4.10 -12.87
C LEU A 48 6.84 2.93 -11.98
N LEU A 49 8.11 2.93 -11.55
CA LEU A 49 8.64 1.98 -10.57
C LEU A 49 7.89 2.13 -9.24
N ASP A 50 7.82 3.37 -8.74
CA ASP A 50 7.20 3.73 -7.48
C ASP A 50 5.70 3.32 -7.47
N LEU A 51 4.93 3.69 -8.50
CA LEU A 51 3.53 3.24 -8.66
C LEU A 51 3.39 1.71 -8.82
N THR A 52 4.35 1.03 -9.45
CA THR A 52 4.33 -0.44 -9.61
C THR A 52 4.51 -1.16 -8.27
N LEU A 53 5.51 -0.76 -7.48
CA LEU A 53 5.76 -1.34 -6.16
C LEU A 53 4.54 -1.18 -5.24
N GLU A 54 3.93 -0.01 -5.24
CA GLU A 54 2.74 0.29 -4.43
C GLU A 54 1.48 -0.50 -4.86
N SER A 55 1.24 -0.62 -6.17
CA SER A 55 0.13 -1.42 -6.70
C SER A 55 0.26 -2.89 -6.32
N LYS A 56 1.47 -3.46 -6.44
CA LYS A 56 1.73 -4.85 -6.02
C LYS A 56 1.68 -5.02 -4.50
N ALA A 57 2.20 -4.10 -3.71
CA ALA A 57 2.07 -4.14 -2.25
C ALA A 57 0.59 -4.14 -1.78
N SER A 58 -0.25 -3.29 -2.39
CA SER A 58 -1.69 -3.22 -2.11
C SER A 58 -2.43 -4.50 -2.50
N THR A 59 -2.01 -5.14 -3.60
CA THR A 59 -2.53 -6.43 -4.06
C THR A 59 -2.11 -7.58 -3.14
N LEU A 60 -0.83 -7.68 -2.78
CA LEU A 60 -0.32 -8.73 -1.89
C LEU A 60 -0.91 -8.61 -0.48
N LEU A 61 -1.11 -7.39 0.04
CA LEU A 61 -1.74 -7.17 1.35
C LEU A 61 -3.22 -7.60 1.37
N THR A 62 -3.99 -7.25 0.33
CA THR A 62 -5.39 -7.67 0.22
C THR A 62 -5.52 -9.19 0.09
N LEU A 63 -4.63 -9.83 -0.68
CA LEU A 63 -4.56 -11.29 -0.79
C LEU A 63 -4.09 -11.99 0.50
N ARG A 64 -3.10 -11.45 1.23
CA ARG A 64 -2.68 -12.01 2.54
C ARG A 64 -3.83 -11.94 3.55
N LEU A 65 -4.57 -10.83 3.57
CA LEU A 65 -5.69 -10.65 4.50
C LEU A 65 -6.95 -11.44 4.09
N SER A 66 -7.19 -11.71 2.81
CA SER A 66 -8.31 -12.56 2.39
C SER A 66 -8.21 -13.98 2.97
N ARG A 67 -7.00 -14.55 3.01
CA ARG A 67 -6.70 -15.84 3.66
C ARG A 67 -7.01 -15.87 5.16
N THR A 68 -7.15 -14.71 5.83
CA THR A 68 -7.57 -14.65 7.25
C THR A 68 -9.09 -14.71 7.45
N LEU A 69 -9.88 -14.56 6.38
CA LEU A 69 -11.34 -14.60 6.38
C LEU A 69 -11.94 -15.84 5.69
N ASP A 70 -11.09 -16.66 5.08
CA ASP A 70 -11.43 -17.95 4.48
C ASP A 70 -11.36 -19.09 5.53
N PRO A 71 -12.48 -19.76 5.86
CA PRO A 71 -12.47 -20.89 6.79
C PRO A 71 -11.81 -22.16 6.21
N LEU A 72 -11.57 -22.24 4.90
CA LEU A 72 -10.98 -23.41 4.23
C LEU A 72 -9.45 -23.31 4.10
N SER A 73 -8.84 -22.17 4.42
CA SER A 73 -7.38 -21.93 4.36
C SER A 73 -6.73 -21.75 5.74
N PRO A 74 -6.68 -22.77 6.63
CA PRO A 74 -6.01 -22.70 7.93
C PRO A 74 -4.47 -22.75 7.78
N GLY A 75 -3.89 -21.73 7.16
CA GLY A 75 -2.44 -21.60 6.98
C GLY A 75 -1.71 -20.96 8.17
N PRO A 76 -0.39 -21.16 8.32
CA PRO A 76 0.41 -20.46 9.32
C PRO A 76 0.27 -18.92 9.27
N GLY A 77 0.08 -18.33 10.45
CA GLY A 77 -0.18 -16.89 10.63
C GLY A 77 -1.57 -16.40 10.18
N CYS A 78 -2.44 -17.27 9.64
CA CYS A 78 -3.81 -16.89 9.24
C CYS A 78 -4.78 -16.97 10.43
N SER A 79 -4.80 -15.94 11.28
CA SER A 79 -5.64 -15.91 12.48
C SER A 79 -6.80 -14.90 12.39
N LYS A 80 -7.91 -15.21 13.10
CA LYS A 80 -9.02 -14.26 13.27
C LYS A 80 -8.58 -12.97 13.98
N SER A 81 -7.55 -13.03 14.82
CA SER A 81 -6.96 -11.86 15.48
C SER A 81 -6.28 -10.92 14.48
N LEU A 82 -5.44 -11.45 13.58
CA LEU A 82 -4.86 -10.66 12.49
C LEU A 82 -5.95 -9.98 11.65
N SER A 83 -7.03 -10.71 11.34
CA SER A 83 -8.16 -10.16 10.57
C SER A 83 -8.84 -8.96 11.23
N ARG A 84 -8.85 -8.88 12.57
CA ARG A 84 -9.53 -7.80 13.33
C ARG A 84 -8.82 -6.46 13.18
N ILE A 85 -7.50 -6.46 13.08
CA ILE A 85 -6.69 -5.23 12.97
C ILE A 85 -6.21 -4.97 11.53
N GLY A 86 -5.77 -6.01 10.82
CA GLY A 86 -5.21 -5.90 9.46
C GLY A 86 -6.24 -5.48 8.42
N VAL A 87 -7.45 -6.04 8.45
CA VAL A 87 -8.51 -5.71 7.48
C VAL A 87 -8.95 -4.24 7.57
N PRO A 88 -9.31 -3.66 8.73
CA PRO A 88 -9.63 -2.23 8.79
C PRO A 88 -8.43 -1.34 8.44
N ALA A 89 -7.21 -1.66 8.90
CA ALA A 89 -6.04 -0.83 8.60
C ALA A 89 -5.68 -0.83 7.09
N MET A 90 -5.74 -2.00 6.43
CA MET A 90 -5.64 -2.13 4.97
C MET A 90 -6.75 -1.33 4.28
N LYS A 91 -8.01 -1.48 4.71
CA LYS A 91 -9.15 -0.77 4.12
C LYS A 91 -8.93 0.74 4.22
N PHE A 92 -8.45 1.26 5.35
CA PHE A 92 -8.07 2.67 5.45
C PHE A 92 -7.06 3.04 4.35
N PHE A 93 -5.90 2.37 4.32
CA PHE A 93 -4.75 2.75 3.50
C PHE A 93 -5.01 2.65 2.00
N VAL A 94 -5.39 1.46 1.50
CA VAL A 94 -5.54 1.21 0.06
C VAL A 94 -6.63 2.11 -0.52
N THR A 95 -7.76 2.27 0.20
CA THR A 95 -8.88 3.08 -0.30
C THR A 95 -8.62 4.59 -0.18
N LYS A 96 -7.91 5.08 0.86
CA LYS A 96 -7.48 6.49 0.93
C LYS A 96 -6.38 6.82 -0.07
N ARG A 97 -5.55 5.85 -0.45
CA ARG A 97 -4.51 6.02 -1.45
C ARG A 97 -5.09 6.11 -2.86
N GLN A 98 -6.02 5.21 -3.22
CA GLN A 98 -6.48 5.01 -4.59
C GLN A 98 -6.76 6.31 -5.36
N PRO A 99 -7.47 7.34 -4.84
CA PRO A 99 -7.77 8.54 -5.63
C PRO A 99 -6.53 9.26 -6.11
N ASN A 100 -5.54 9.39 -5.24
CA ASN A 100 -4.31 10.08 -5.58
C ASN A 100 -3.39 9.21 -6.45
N PHE A 101 -3.45 7.88 -6.30
CA PHE A 101 -2.72 6.96 -7.19
C PHE A 101 -3.27 7.06 -8.63
N VAL A 102 -4.60 7.10 -8.77
CA VAL A 102 -5.26 7.28 -10.07
C VAL A 102 -5.03 8.71 -10.59
N TYR A 103 -4.94 9.73 -9.73
CA TYR A 103 -4.51 11.08 -10.13
C TYR A 103 -3.09 11.09 -10.71
N GLU A 104 -2.13 10.45 -10.04
CA GLU A 104 -0.75 10.34 -10.54
C GLU A 104 -0.70 9.56 -11.88
N CYS A 105 -1.52 8.52 -12.05
CA CYS A 105 -1.72 7.85 -13.34
C CYS A 105 -2.40 8.74 -14.40
N MET A 106 -3.25 9.69 -13.98
CA MET A 106 -3.95 10.65 -14.85
C MET A 106 -3.01 11.74 -15.35
N GLU A 107 -2.11 12.23 -14.49
CA GLU A 107 -1.06 13.18 -14.82
C GLU A 107 -0.08 12.60 -15.87
N ILE A 108 0.24 11.30 -15.77
CA ILE A 108 1.06 10.57 -16.77
C ILE A 108 0.45 10.59 -18.18
N LEU A 109 -0.88 10.61 -18.31
CA LEU A 109 -1.59 10.73 -19.60
C LEU A 109 -1.72 12.19 -20.08
N GLY A 110 -1.32 13.17 -19.27
CA GLY A 110 -1.56 14.59 -19.51
C GLY A 110 -3.04 14.92 -19.73
N GLY A 111 -3.32 15.84 -20.66
CA GLY A 111 -4.69 16.28 -20.96
C GLY A 111 -5.66 15.14 -21.33
N ASN A 112 -5.19 14.08 -22.00
CA ASN A 112 -6.01 12.91 -22.32
C ASN A 112 -6.59 12.26 -21.06
N GLY A 113 -5.80 12.13 -20.00
CA GLY A 113 -6.23 11.49 -18.75
C GLY A 113 -7.39 12.22 -18.07
N TYR A 114 -7.42 13.55 -18.19
CA TYR A 114 -8.46 14.40 -17.61
C TYR A 114 -9.79 14.33 -18.38
N THR A 115 -9.78 14.04 -19.68
CA THR A 115 -11.00 13.98 -20.50
C THR A 115 -11.80 12.70 -20.27
N GLU A 116 -13.13 12.82 -20.16
CA GLU A 116 -14.07 11.67 -20.06
C GLU A 116 -14.05 10.75 -21.30
N SER A 117 -13.46 11.19 -22.41
CA SER A 117 -13.17 10.36 -23.59
C SER A 117 -12.15 9.24 -23.31
N TRP A 118 -11.39 9.33 -22.22
CA TRP A 118 -10.45 8.30 -21.78
C TRP A 118 -10.91 7.66 -20.45
N PRO A 119 -10.62 6.37 -20.22
CA PRO A 119 -11.10 5.65 -19.04
C PRO A 119 -10.60 6.18 -17.69
N MET A 120 -9.54 7.01 -17.69
CA MET A 120 -8.90 7.48 -16.46
C MET A 120 -9.77 8.45 -15.66
N ALA A 121 -10.49 9.36 -16.31
CA ALA A 121 -11.42 10.28 -15.64
C ALA A 121 -12.51 9.50 -14.86
N ARG A 122 -13.07 8.43 -15.46
CA ARG A 122 -14.03 7.55 -14.80
C ARG A 122 -13.42 6.77 -13.64
N LEU A 123 -12.19 6.28 -13.77
CA LEU A 123 -11.45 5.62 -12.68
C LEU A 123 -11.20 6.59 -11.52
N PHE A 124 -10.83 7.84 -11.82
CA PHE A 124 -10.60 8.87 -10.81
C PHE A 124 -11.90 9.22 -10.08
N ARG A 125 -13.01 9.45 -10.79
CA ARG A 125 -14.32 9.73 -10.16
C ARG A 125 -14.84 8.57 -9.28
N GLY A 126 -14.60 7.31 -9.67
CA GLY A 126 -14.99 6.15 -8.86
C GLY A 126 -14.11 5.89 -7.63
N SER A 127 -12.84 6.28 -7.68
CA SER A 127 -11.83 5.95 -6.67
C SER A 127 -12.10 6.36 -5.21
N PRO A 128 -12.79 7.48 -4.86
CA PRO A 128 -12.92 7.88 -3.46
C PRO A 128 -13.94 7.05 -2.68
N LEU A 129 -14.87 6.40 -3.39
CA LEU A 129 -16.05 5.74 -2.84
C LEU A 129 -15.70 4.71 -1.75
N ASN A 130 -14.71 3.85 -2.02
CA ASN A 130 -14.23 2.83 -1.08
C ASN A 130 -13.62 3.41 0.21
N SER A 131 -13.23 4.70 0.22
CA SER A 131 -12.74 5.39 1.43
C SER A 131 -13.84 6.06 2.26
N ILE A 132 -15.08 6.06 1.73
CA ILE A 132 -16.26 6.73 2.29
C ILE A 132 -17.26 5.69 2.83
N TRP A 133 -17.73 4.75 2.00
CA TRP A 133 -18.64 3.67 2.43
C TRP A 133 -17.92 2.57 3.21
N GLU A 134 -18.64 1.63 3.84
CA GLU A 134 -18.08 0.58 4.73
C GLU A 134 -17.19 1.12 5.87
N GLY A 135 -17.60 2.29 6.39
CA GLY A 135 -16.87 3.09 7.36
C GLY A 135 -15.93 4.07 6.68
N SER A 136 -16.14 5.37 6.90
CA SER A 136 -15.21 6.40 6.46
C SER A 136 -13.84 6.21 7.14
N GLY A 137 -12.78 6.79 6.56
CA GLY A 137 -11.41 6.66 7.11
C GLY A 137 -11.34 6.85 8.63
N ASN A 138 -11.98 7.87 9.19
CA ASN A 138 -11.94 8.13 10.63
C ASN A 138 -12.70 7.06 11.44
N VAL A 139 -13.86 6.60 10.96
CA VAL A 139 -14.59 5.49 11.60
C VAL A 139 -13.76 4.21 11.62
N VAL A 140 -13.00 3.94 10.55
CA VAL A 140 -12.14 2.76 10.43
C VAL A 140 -10.88 2.87 11.30
N ALA A 141 -10.25 4.05 11.38
CA ALA A 141 -9.09 4.29 12.24
C ALA A 141 -9.45 4.26 13.73
N LEU A 142 -10.63 4.77 14.14
CA LEU A 142 -11.14 4.58 15.50
C LEU A 142 -11.41 3.11 15.83
N ASP A 143 -11.86 2.30 14.86
CA ASP A 143 -12.09 0.86 15.06
C ASP A 143 -10.77 0.06 15.22
N VAL A 144 -9.69 0.52 14.59
CA VAL A 144 -8.32 0.00 14.86
C VAL A 144 -7.90 0.32 16.30
N VAL A 145 -8.03 1.58 16.75
CA VAL A 145 -7.71 1.97 18.15
C VAL A 145 -8.57 1.21 19.16
N ARG A 146 -9.87 1.05 18.89
CA ARG A 146 -10.80 0.24 19.69
C ARG A 146 -10.39 -1.23 19.77
N THR A 147 -9.84 -1.78 18.69
CA THR A 147 -9.32 -3.16 18.63
C THR A 147 -8.03 -3.31 19.42
N ILE A 148 -7.13 -2.31 19.37
CA ILE A 148 -5.87 -2.25 20.15
C ILE A 148 -6.15 -2.16 21.66
N ARG A 149 -7.03 -1.24 22.08
CA ARG A 149 -7.41 -1.02 23.49
C ARG A 149 -8.33 -2.11 24.07
N GLY A 150 -9.00 -2.90 23.23
CA GLY A 150 -9.95 -3.93 23.66
C GLY A 150 -9.28 -5.21 24.19
N SER A 151 -10.05 -6.10 24.83
CA SER A 151 -9.57 -7.40 25.35
C SER A 151 -8.99 -8.33 24.27
N GLY A 152 -9.34 -8.12 23.00
CA GLY A 152 -8.73 -8.80 21.85
C GLY A 152 -7.40 -8.21 21.37
N GLY A 153 -6.94 -7.11 21.97
CA GLY A 153 -5.75 -6.35 21.57
C GLY A 153 -4.51 -7.22 21.56
N LYS A 154 -4.07 -7.75 22.72
CA LYS A 154 -2.86 -8.57 22.86
C LYS A 154 -2.77 -9.73 21.85
N ASN A 155 -3.89 -10.41 21.60
CA ASN A 155 -3.95 -11.51 20.62
C ASN A 155 -3.80 -11.03 19.17
N SER A 156 -4.08 -9.75 18.91
CA SER A 156 -3.91 -9.09 17.62
C SER A 156 -2.48 -8.54 17.44
N PHE A 157 -1.82 -8.10 18.53
CA PHE A 157 -0.36 -7.83 18.53
C PHE A 157 0.42 -9.10 18.20
N LYS A 158 0.25 -10.19 18.97
CA LYS A 158 1.00 -11.43 18.73
C LYS A 158 0.76 -11.99 17.33
N ALA A 159 -0.48 -11.93 16.83
CA ALA A 159 -0.79 -12.33 15.45
C ALA A 159 -0.12 -11.47 14.36
N LEU A 160 0.27 -10.22 14.64
CA LEU A 160 1.09 -9.41 13.74
C LEU A 160 2.57 -9.78 13.88
N GLU A 161 3.08 -10.00 15.10
CA GLU A 161 4.45 -10.50 15.34
C GLU A 161 4.69 -11.84 14.62
N ASP A 162 3.75 -12.79 14.74
CA ASP A 162 3.75 -14.10 14.06
C ASP A 162 3.86 -13.98 12.53
N ASN A 163 3.39 -12.85 11.96
CA ASN A 163 3.47 -12.57 10.53
C ASN A 163 4.78 -11.86 10.14
N MET A 164 5.54 -11.35 11.11
CA MET A 164 6.85 -10.72 10.92
C MET A 164 8.01 -11.69 11.19
N GLU A 165 7.80 -12.79 11.93
CA GLU A 165 8.85 -13.78 12.26
C GLU A 165 9.60 -14.30 11.02
N GLY A 166 8.90 -14.51 9.89
CA GLY A 166 9.50 -14.98 8.63
C GLY A 166 10.26 -13.92 7.80
N VAL A 167 10.25 -12.65 8.21
CA VAL A 167 10.94 -11.53 7.49
C VAL A 167 11.87 -10.70 8.38
N LYS A 168 11.88 -10.95 9.68
CA LYS A 168 12.75 -10.27 10.66
C LYS A 168 14.23 -10.49 10.34
N GLY A 169 15.02 -9.42 10.35
CA GLY A 169 16.45 -9.45 10.04
C GLY A 169 16.80 -9.43 8.54
N LEU A 170 15.83 -9.52 7.63
CA LEU A 170 16.09 -9.49 6.17
C LEU A 170 16.42 -8.07 5.66
N ASP A 171 15.83 -7.03 6.25
CA ASP A 171 16.19 -5.63 6.00
C ASP A 171 16.10 -4.84 7.32
N LYS A 172 17.24 -4.28 7.75
CA LYS A 172 17.37 -3.54 9.03
C LYS A 172 16.41 -2.35 9.18
N ASN A 173 15.85 -1.86 8.08
CA ASN A 173 14.94 -0.73 8.06
C ASN A 173 13.48 -1.17 8.12
N LEU A 174 13.16 -2.38 7.62
CA LEU A 174 11.92 -3.07 7.93
C LEU A 174 11.87 -3.37 9.43
N ASP A 175 12.95 -3.92 10.00
CA ASP A 175 13.08 -4.17 11.45
C ASP A 175 12.88 -2.88 12.27
N LYS A 176 13.65 -1.83 11.96
CA LYS A 176 13.51 -0.52 12.61
C LYS A 176 12.11 0.09 12.44
N HIS A 177 11.41 -0.22 11.34
CA HIS A 177 10.03 0.26 11.18
C HIS A 177 9.05 -0.51 12.04
N TRP A 178 9.25 -1.82 12.17
CA TRP A 178 8.48 -2.70 13.02
C TRP A 178 8.61 -2.31 14.49
N GLU A 179 9.81 -1.97 14.96
CA GLU A 179 10.04 -1.39 16.29
C GLU A 179 9.21 -0.12 16.53
N ILE A 180 9.23 0.84 15.59
CA ILE A 180 8.42 2.07 15.62
C ILE A 180 6.91 1.78 15.53
N THR A 181 6.53 0.64 14.94
CA THR A 181 5.12 0.19 14.85
C THR A 181 4.63 -0.25 16.23
N LEU A 182 5.43 -1.10 16.89
CA LEU A 182 5.11 -1.65 18.21
C LEU A 182 5.03 -0.56 19.27
N ASP A 183 6.06 0.29 19.43
CA ASP A 183 6.08 1.40 20.40
C ASP A 183 4.81 2.27 20.35
N MET A 184 4.41 2.69 19.15
CA MET A 184 3.20 3.49 18.94
C MET A 184 1.91 2.70 19.19
N MET A 185 1.85 1.41 18.86
CA MET A 185 0.69 0.57 19.17
C MET A 185 0.57 0.29 20.68
N GLU A 186 1.67 0.09 21.37
CA GLU A 186 1.74 -0.08 22.84
C GLU A 186 1.27 1.20 23.54
N ARG A 187 1.76 2.37 23.11
CA ARG A 187 1.25 3.68 23.59
C ARG A 187 -0.26 3.83 23.40
N LEU A 188 -0.80 3.41 22.26
CA LEU A 188 -2.25 3.44 22.01
C LEU A 188 -3.05 2.47 22.88
N ALA A 189 -2.42 1.42 23.40
CA ALA A 189 -3.02 0.47 24.34
C ALA A 189 -2.91 0.93 25.80
N SER A 190 -1.85 1.66 26.17
CA SER A 190 -1.62 2.14 27.55
C SER A 190 -2.21 3.52 27.83
N ASP A 191 -2.07 4.47 26.91
CA ASP A 191 -2.63 5.81 27.02
C ASP A 191 -4.04 5.83 26.41
N THR A 192 -5.04 6.07 27.26
CA THR A 192 -6.45 6.16 26.86
C THR A 192 -6.90 7.56 26.41
N THR A 193 -6.08 8.60 26.60
CA THR A 193 -6.45 9.99 26.33
C THR A 193 -6.79 10.25 24.86
N ASP A 194 -7.57 11.31 24.62
CA ASP A 194 -7.80 11.85 23.28
C ASP A 194 -6.54 12.43 22.65
N GLN A 195 -5.51 12.78 23.44
CA GLN A 195 -4.24 13.28 22.90
C GLN A 195 -3.45 12.16 22.20
N ALA A 196 -3.35 10.96 22.78
CA ALA A 196 -2.75 9.81 22.09
C ALA A 196 -3.50 9.44 20.79
N VAL A 197 -4.83 9.60 20.78
CA VAL A 197 -5.65 9.42 19.57
C VAL A 197 -5.38 10.55 18.56
N ALA A 198 -5.31 11.82 19.01
CA ALA A 198 -5.02 12.97 18.16
C ALA A 198 -3.60 12.92 17.56
N GLU A 199 -2.61 12.39 18.29
CA GLU A 199 -1.26 12.14 17.76
C GLU A 199 -1.26 11.02 16.72
N PHE A 200 -2.03 9.95 16.91
CA PHE A 200 -2.24 8.92 15.88
C PHE A 200 -2.91 9.46 14.60
N TYR A 201 -3.77 10.47 14.73
CA TYR A 201 -4.47 11.12 13.62
C TYR A 201 -3.66 12.23 12.92
N GLY A 202 -3.35 13.32 13.64
CA GLY A 202 -2.67 14.50 13.12
C GLY A 202 -1.15 14.40 13.20
N GLY A 203 -0.63 13.61 14.13
CA GLY A 203 0.81 13.38 14.33
C GLY A 203 1.40 12.38 13.35
N LYS A 204 1.51 12.78 12.07
CA LYS A 204 2.37 12.09 11.07
C LYS A 204 1.96 10.63 10.75
N SER A 205 0.74 10.24 11.15
CA SER A 205 -0.03 9.07 10.70
C SER A 205 0.74 7.75 10.54
N ARG A 206 1.69 7.44 11.44
CA ARG A 206 2.67 6.36 11.20
C ARG A 206 2.04 4.99 10.96
N LEU A 207 1.15 4.47 11.83
CA LEU A 207 0.53 3.13 11.63
C LEU A 207 -0.29 3.02 10.34
N ILE A 208 -0.91 4.13 9.96
CA ILE A 208 -1.72 4.25 8.76
C ILE A 208 -0.81 4.25 7.53
N SER A 209 0.20 5.13 7.52
CA SER A 209 1.26 5.19 6.49
C SER A 209 2.16 3.95 6.47
N LEU A 210 2.00 3.04 7.43
CA LEU A 210 2.70 1.76 7.55
C LEU A 210 2.05 0.63 6.74
N LEU A 211 0.80 0.77 6.27
CA LEU A 211 0.04 -0.36 5.69
C LEU A 211 -0.54 -0.12 4.29
N GLY A 212 -0.32 1.10 3.74
CA GLY A 212 -0.83 2.81 1.52
C GLY A 212 -0.10 4.13 1.08
N CYS A 213 0.89 4.03 0.18
CA CYS A 213 2.28 4.48 0.36
C CYS A 213 2.50 6.02 0.40
N ARG A 214 1.77 6.75 1.24
CA ARG A 214 1.80 8.23 1.29
C ARG A 214 2.69 8.86 2.37
N GLY A 215 3.66 8.10 2.87
CA GLY A 215 4.87 8.65 3.48
C GLY A 215 5.92 9.16 2.47
N LEU A 216 5.71 8.96 1.16
CA LEU A 216 6.74 9.08 0.09
C LEU A 216 7.24 10.49 -0.29
N ARG A 217 7.17 11.49 0.59
CA ARG A 217 7.93 12.75 0.39
C ARG A 217 8.40 13.49 1.64
N TRP A 218 7.77 13.27 2.80
CA TRP A 218 8.10 14.00 4.04
C TRP A 218 8.02 13.11 5.28
N LEU A 219 9.06 12.29 5.49
CA LEU A 219 9.69 12.01 6.79
C LEU A 219 10.78 10.95 6.63
N GLU A 220 11.85 11.05 7.42
CA GLU A 220 12.87 10.01 7.48
C GLU A 220 12.42 8.83 8.35
N GLY A 221 12.44 7.62 7.78
CA GLY A 221 12.30 6.36 8.52
C GLY A 221 11.52 5.26 7.78
N GLY A 222 11.87 4.01 8.07
CA GLY A 222 11.03 2.85 7.78
C GLY A 222 10.87 2.48 6.30
N TRP A 223 9.62 2.38 5.81
CA TRP A 223 9.31 1.91 4.44
C TRP A 223 10.06 2.69 3.37
N GLY A 224 10.32 3.99 3.57
CA GLY A 224 11.12 4.80 2.67
C GLY A 224 12.56 4.30 2.50
N ILE A 225 13.02 3.30 3.25
CA ILE A 225 14.30 2.63 3.06
C ILE A 225 14.15 1.21 2.51
N LEU A 226 13.14 0.40 2.89
CA LEU A 226 12.84 -0.83 2.11
C LEU A 226 12.57 -0.48 0.64
N TRP A 227 11.86 0.62 0.41
CA TRP A 227 11.71 1.28 -0.89
C TRP A 227 13.05 1.57 -1.56
N ARG A 228 14.02 2.16 -0.84
CA ARG A 228 15.37 2.43 -1.36
C ARG A 228 16.19 1.15 -1.55
N THR A 229 15.96 0.08 -0.78
CA THR A 229 16.61 -1.23 -0.94
C THR A 229 16.08 -1.93 -2.19
N MET A 230 14.75 -2.08 -2.33
CA MET A 230 14.11 -2.67 -3.51
C MET A 230 14.40 -1.84 -4.76
N ARG A 231 14.31 -0.51 -4.69
CA ARG A 231 14.69 0.41 -5.77
C ARG A 231 16.19 0.32 -6.10
N ARG A 232 17.10 0.17 -5.12
CA ARG A 232 18.52 -0.10 -5.41
C ARG A 232 18.71 -1.45 -6.09
N ALA A 233 18.09 -2.53 -5.61
CA ALA A 233 18.20 -3.85 -6.22
C ALA A 233 17.72 -3.82 -7.68
N CYS A 234 16.54 -3.24 -7.92
CA CYS A 234 15.98 -3.08 -9.26
C CYS A 234 16.84 -2.17 -10.15
N LEU A 235 17.35 -1.04 -9.65
CA LEU A 235 18.22 -0.14 -10.42
C LEU A 235 19.61 -0.72 -10.70
N LEU A 236 20.19 -1.47 -9.76
CA LEU A 236 21.47 -2.16 -9.95
C LEU A 236 21.34 -3.28 -10.98
N GLN A 237 20.30 -4.12 -10.89
CA GLN A 237 20.04 -5.15 -11.90
C GLN A 237 19.62 -4.54 -13.26
N ALA A 238 18.90 -3.42 -13.28
CA ALA A 238 18.60 -2.67 -14.49
C ALA A 238 19.80 -1.91 -15.09
N GLY A 239 20.90 -1.75 -14.33
CA GLY A 239 22.21 -1.36 -14.83
C GLY A 239 22.97 -2.53 -15.45
N LEU A 240 22.72 -3.76 -14.99
CA LEU A 240 23.37 -4.99 -15.45
C LEU A 240 22.72 -5.57 -16.73
N GLY A 241 22.84 -4.83 -17.84
CA GLY A 241 23.01 -5.45 -19.15
C GLY A 241 21.78 -6.01 -19.87
N LYS A 242 20.54 -5.57 -19.59
CA LYS A 242 19.36 -5.90 -20.41
C LYS A 242 18.61 -4.66 -20.92
N GLY A 243 18.28 -4.66 -22.22
CA GLY A 243 17.69 -3.52 -22.95
C GLY A 243 16.23 -3.22 -22.61
N ARG A 244 15.69 -2.14 -23.20
CA ARG A 244 14.38 -1.48 -22.92
C ARG A 244 13.33 -2.35 -22.21
N ARG A 245 12.77 -3.38 -22.87
CA ARG A 245 11.70 -4.25 -22.31
C ARG A 245 12.08 -5.03 -21.04
N GLY A 246 13.37 -5.27 -20.79
CA GLY A 246 13.86 -6.10 -19.69
C GLY A 246 13.72 -5.48 -18.29
N LYS A 247 13.54 -4.15 -18.19
CA LYS A 247 13.62 -3.44 -16.91
C LYS A 247 12.33 -3.53 -16.09
N LEU A 248 11.16 -3.32 -16.71
CA LEU A 248 9.86 -3.55 -16.04
C LEU A 248 9.64 -5.03 -15.74
N THR A 249 9.95 -5.92 -16.69
CA THR A 249 9.80 -7.37 -16.50
C THR A 249 10.69 -7.93 -15.38
N LEU A 250 11.84 -7.33 -15.06
CA LEU A 250 12.63 -7.73 -13.90
C LEU A 250 11.93 -7.43 -12.57
N ILE A 251 11.31 -6.24 -12.45
CA ILE A 251 10.57 -5.82 -11.25
C ILE A 251 9.34 -6.72 -11.05
N GLU A 252 8.63 -6.99 -12.15
CA GLU A 252 7.44 -7.84 -12.16
C GLU A 252 7.76 -9.32 -11.91
N ALA A 253 8.90 -9.82 -12.39
CA ALA A 253 9.38 -11.17 -12.07
C ALA A 253 9.81 -11.30 -10.61
N TYR A 254 10.58 -10.34 -10.07
CA TYR A 254 11.05 -10.37 -8.68
C TYR A 254 9.88 -10.29 -7.67
N MET A 255 8.86 -9.49 -7.98
CA MET A 255 7.61 -9.41 -7.21
C MET A 255 6.63 -10.58 -7.48
N GLY A 256 6.89 -11.40 -8.50
CA GLY A 256 6.15 -12.64 -8.78
C GLY A 256 6.77 -13.88 -8.12
N THR A 257 7.94 -13.74 -7.48
CA THR A 257 8.64 -14.78 -6.71
C THR A 257 8.52 -14.60 -5.19
N LEU A 258 7.59 -13.75 -4.72
CA LEU A 258 7.27 -13.47 -3.31
C LEU A 258 5.79 -13.75 -3.02
#